data_AF-A0A969KAF1-F1
#
_entry.id   AF-A0A969KAF1-F1
#
_cell.length_a   1.000
_cell.length_b   1.000
_cell.length_c   1.000
_cell.angle_alpha   90.00
_cell.angle_beta   90.00
_cell.angle_gamma   90.00
#
_symmetry.space_group_name_H-M   'P 1'
#
loop_
_entity.id
_entity.type
_entity.pdbx_description
1 polymer ?
#
loop_
_entity_poly.entity_id
_entity_poly.type
_entity_poly.pdbx_seq_one_letter_code
_entity_poly.pdbx_strand_id
1 'polypeptide(L)'
;MLHSNSGMEERDEIRSRPHVPLSQLLLQYRRELSALGLADPKKQLLGAGAFGVAYAVYLGDMVSVLKLTRDPYEVLSSCALEGKATEHIVPIFRVWSMNSTKPRKNWQPWFLIHRGYLEPVGGKDKEALERLFMLHSDEDLDLWLPRGGASGRGMREKWRAEVRSEYEGQPQSARRAMLLLDQISEAVRELRRYGIDWHDFHSDNMMRDTRGHLRIADVASAS
;
A
#
# COMPACT_ATOMS: atom_id res chain seq x y z
N MET A 1 -2.55 -7.16 26.67
CA MET A 1 -1.57 -6.06 26.45
C MET A 1 -2.34 -4.91 25.84
N LEU A 2 -2.30 -3.72 26.44
CA LEU A 2 -2.94 -2.53 25.88
C LEU A 2 -2.05 -2.04 24.74
N HIS A 3 -2.45 -2.29 23.49
CA HIS A 3 -1.84 -1.58 22.36
C HIS A 3 -2.14 -0.09 22.53
N SER A 4 -1.08 0.71 22.64
CA SER A 4 -1.14 2.12 22.98
C SER A 4 -1.79 2.95 21.86
N ASN A 5 -2.64 3.90 22.27
CA ASN A 5 -3.17 4.99 21.42
C ASN A 5 -2.08 5.86 20.74
N SER A 6 -0.80 5.59 20.98
CA SER A 6 0.35 6.41 20.54
C SER A 6 0.48 6.54 19.02
N GLY A 7 0.20 5.48 18.26
CA GLY A 7 0.32 5.52 16.79
C GLY A 7 -0.77 6.38 16.11
N MET A 8 -1.95 6.47 16.72
CA MET A 8 -3.04 7.31 16.21
C MET A 8 -2.75 8.80 16.49
N GLU A 9 -2.23 9.10 17.69
CA GLU A 9 -1.78 10.45 18.05
C GLU A 9 -0.64 10.94 17.14
N GLU A 10 0.33 10.10 16.81
CA GLU A 10 1.43 10.46 15.91
C GLU A 10 0.95 10.72 14.47
N ARG A 11 0.05 9.88 13.94
CA ARG A 11 -0.53 10.11 12.60
C ARG A 11 -1.31 11.42 12.53
N ASP A 12 -2.08 11.75 13.56
CA ASP A 12 -2.83 13.01 13.64
C ASP A 12 -1.90 14.22 13.81
N GLU A 13 -0.79 14.07 14.54
CA GLU A 13 0.26 15.08 14.59
C GLU A 13 0.86 15.33 13.19
N ILE A 14 1.24 14.27 12.46
CA ILE A 14 1.80 14.41 11.10
C ILE A 14 0.79 15.08 10.16
N ARG A 15 -0.50 14.71 10.25
CA ARG A 15 -1.57 15.30 9.43
C ARG A 15 -1.74 16.79 9.67
N SER A 16 -1.68 17.19 10.94
CA SER A 16 -1.90 18.58 11.38
C SER A 16 -0.69 19.49 11.18
N ARG A 17 0.51 18.94 10.92
CA ARG A 17 1.71 19.74 10.64
C ARG A 17 1.49 20.66 9.42
N PRO A 18 1.90 21.94 9.52
CA PRO A 18 1.86 22.86 8.39
C PRO A 18 2.65 22.32 7.20
N HIS A 19 2.18 22.58 5.99
CA HIS A 19 2.80 22.11 4.76
C HIS A 19 2.42 23.02 3.59
N VAL A 20 3.22 22.98 2.53
CA VAL A 20 2.89 23.68 1.28
C VAL A 20 1.62 23.04 0.69
N PRO A 21 0.60 23.82 0.28
CA PRO A 21 -0.59 23.27 -0.38
C PRO A 21 -0.23 22.51 -1.66
N LEU A 22 -0.93 21.41 -1.94
CA LEU A 22 -0.68 20.58 -3.13
C LEU A 22 -0.74 21.38 -4.44
N SER A 23 -1.69 22.32 -4.56
CA SER A 23 -1.81 23.18 -5.75
C SER A 23 -0.56 24.02 -5.99
N GLN A 24 0.04 24.57 -4.92
CA GLN A 24 1.27 25.34 -5.02
C GLN A 24 2.46 24.46 -5.41
N LEU A 25 2.54 23.24 -4.85
CA LEU A 25 3.55 22.26 -5.24
C LEU A 25 3.46 21.90 -6.73
N LEU A 26 2.25 21.59 -7.22
CA LEU A 26 2.02 21.24 -8.62
C LEU A 26 2.39 22.39 -9.56
N LEU A 27 2.13 23.64 -9.17
CA LEU A 27 2.54 24.82 -9.93
C LEU A 27 4.06 25.01 -9.91
N GLN A 28 4.68 24.86 -8.74
CA GLN A 28 6.12 25.03 -8.56
C GLN A 28 6.94 24.01 -9.36
N TYR A 29 6.50 22.76 -9.39
CA TYR A 29 7.19 21.64 -10.05
C TYR A 29 6.54 21.24 -11.38
N ARG A 30 5.75 22.13 -11.99
CA ARG A 30 4.96 21.82 -13.19
C ARG A 30 5.83 21.24 -14.31
N ARG A 31 7.00 21.83 -14.55
CA ARG A 31 7.87 21.44 -15.67
C ARG A 31 8.44 20.04 -15.45
N GLU A 32 8.95 19.78 -14.26
CA GLU A 32 9.54 18.51 -13.84
C GLU A 32 8.48 17.40 -13.81
N LEU A 33 7.31 17.68 -13.25
CA LEU A 33 6.20 16.72 -13.21
C LEU A 33 5.66 16.41 -14.61
N SER A 34 5.54 17.40 -15.50
CA SER A 34 5.16 17.17 -16.89
C SER A 34 6.22 16.37 -17.65
N ALA A 35 7.51 16.56 -17.37
CA ALA A 35 8.57 15.73 -17.93
C ALA A 35 8.49 14.26 -17.45
N LEU A 36 7.92 14.03 -16.27
CA LEU A 36 7.58 12.70 -15.75
C LEU A 36 6.18 12.20 -16.20
N GLY A 37 5.54 12.88 -17.16
CA GLY A 37 4.27 12.45 -17.75
C GLY A 37 3.00 12.96 -17.05
N LEU A 38 3.10 13.84 -16.04
CA LEU A 38 1.95 14.48 -15.39
C LEU A 38 1.63 15.83 -16.08
N ALA A 39 0.85 15.77 -17.16
CA ALA A 39 0.50 16.92 -17.99
C ALA A 39 -0.84 17.57 -17.59
N ASP A 40 -1.83 16.77 -17.21
CA ASP A 40 -3.16 17.20 -16.76
C ASP A 40 -3.52 16.48 -15.44
N PRO A 41 -3.11 17.04 -14.28
CA PRO A 41 -3.36 16.42 -12.98
C PRO A 41 -4.83 16.10 -12.70
N LYS A 42 -5.78 16.84 -13.28
CA LYS A 42 -7.20 16.60 -13.04
C LYS A 42 -7.68 15.34 -13.75
N LYS A 43 -7.27 15.13 -15.00
CA LYS A 43 -7.62 13.91 -15.77
C LYS A 43 -6.82 12.69 -15.34
N GLN A 44 -5.63 12.92 -14.79
CA GLN A 44 -4.70 11.86 -14.39
C GLN A 44 -4.86 11.43 -12.93
N LEU A 45 -5.75 12.06 -12.17
CA LEU A 45 -6.01 11.73 -10.76
C LEU A 45 -6.55 10.30 -10.63
N LEU A 46 -5.85 9.45 -9.88
CA LEU A 46 -6.30 8.11 -9.52
C LEU A 46 -7.02 8.09 -8.16
N GLY A 47 -6.56 8.90 -7.22
CA GLY A 47 -7.14 8.97 -5.88
C GLY A 47 -6.41 9.95 -4.99
N ALA A 48 -7.10 10.41 -3.95
CA ALA A 48 -6.58 11.32 -2.93
C ALA A 48 -6.88 10.74 -1.55
N GLY A 49 -5.90 10.79 -0.66
CA GLY A 49 -6.02 10.38 0.74
C GLY A 49 -5.53 11.48 1.68
N ALA A 50 -5.55 11.21 2.99
CA ALA A 50 -5.19 12.19 4.01
C ALA A 50 -3.76 12.75 3.86
N PHE A 51 -2.82 11.90 3.41
CA PHE A 51 -1.41 12.26 3.33
C PHE A 51 -0.93 12.61 1.93
N GLY A 52 -1.71 12.36 0.88
CA GLY A 52 -1.20 12.46 -0.48
C GLY A 52 -2.20 12.17 -1.58
N VAL A 53 -1.71 12.22 -2.81
CA VAL A 53 -2.50 12.06 -4.04
C VAL A 53 -1.71 11.25 -5.05
N ALA A 54 -2.37 10.33 -5.74
CA ALA A 54 -1.78 9.49 -6.77
C ALA A 54 -2.30 9.88 -8.17
N TYR A 55 -1.39 9.94 -9.13
CA TYR A 55 -1.70 10.25 -10.53
C TYR A 55 -1.15 9.17 -11.47
N ALA A 56 -1.94 8.76 -12.46
CA ALA A 56 -1.48 7.95 -13.57
C ALA A 56 -0.66 8.82 -14.53
N VAL A 57 0.55 8.38 -14.87
CA VAL A 57 1.41 9.08 -15.83
C VAL A 57 1.81 8.16 -16.97
N TYR A 58 1.98 8.76 -18.14
CA TYR A 58 2.25 8.08 -19.39
C TYR A 58 3.63 8.52 -19.90
N LEU A 59 4.56 7.58 -19.99
CA LEU A 59 5.92 7.78 -20.49
C LEU A 59 6.10 6.91 -21.74
N GLY A 60 5.71 7.45 -22.89
CA GLY A 60 5.55 6.65 -24.11
C GLY A 60 4.42 5.64 -23.93
N ASP A 61 4.69 4.37 -24.23
CA ASP A 61 3.71 3.27 -24.10
C ASP A 61 3.59 2.71 -22.67
N MET A 62 4.39 3.22 -21.73
CA MET A 62 4.38 2.76 -20.34
C MET A 62 3.46 3.61 -19.47
N VAL A 63 2.56 2.95 -18.74
CA VAL A 63 1.75 3.56 -17.67
C VAL A 63 2.42 3.33 -16.33
N SER A 64 2.56 4.38 -15.52
CA SER A 64 3.09 4.32 -14.16
C SER A 64 2.34 5.29 -13.25
N VAL A 65 2.71 5.36 -11.97
CA VAL A 65 2.06 6.21 -10.99
C VAL A 65 3.06 7.16 -10.36
N LEU A 66 2.71 8.44 -10.31
CA LEU A 66 3.33 9.44 -9.46
C LEU A 66 2.45 9.65 -8.23
N LYS A 67 2.92 9.23 -7.06
CA LYS A 67 2.27 9.50 -5.78
C LYS A 67 3.02 10.62 -5.07
N LEU A 68 2.33 11.75 -4.87
CA LEU A 68 2.80 12.84 -4.03
C LEU A 68 2.30 12.56 -2.62
N THR A 69 3.20 12.46 -1.65
CA THR A 69 2.85 12.11 -0.26
C THR A 69 3.62 12.94 0.74
N ARG A 70 3.02 13.13 1.91
CA ARG A 70 3.63 13.71 3.10
C ARG A 70 3.83 12.67 4.20
N ASP A 71 3.40 11.43 3.97
CA ASP A 71 3.51 10.34 4.93
C ASP A 71 4.98 9.89 5.05
N PRO A 72 5.66 10.12 6.19
CA PRO A 72 7.05 9.72 6.36
C PRO A 72 7.22 8.19 6.34
N TYR A 73 6.24 7.42 6.79
CA TYR A 73 6.36 5.96 6.84
C TYR A 73 6.27 5.36 5.44
N GLU A 74 5.35 5.86 4.62
CA GLU A 74 5.26 5.45 3.22
C GLU A 74 6.58 5.75 2.49
N VAL A 75 7.17 6.91 2.76
CA VAL A 75 8.44 7.33 2.14
C VAL A 75 9.58 6.43 2.58
N LEU A 76 9.69 6.11 3.87
CA LEU A 76 10.72 5.21 4.40
C LEU A 76 10.62 3.81 3.77
N SER A 77 9.43 3.22 3.77
CA SER A 77 9.20 1.91 3.14
C SER A 77 9.49 1.95 1.63
N SER A 78 9.09 3.02 0.95
CA SER A 78 9.35 3.18 -0.49
C SER A 78 10.83 3.31 -0.80
N CYS A 79 11.60 4.04 0.03
CA CYS A 79 13.06 4.14 -0.09
C CYS A 79 13.74 2.78 0.10
N ALA A 80 13.28 1.95 1.04
CA ALA A 80 13.82 0.60 1.25
C ALA A 80 13.58 -0.33 0.05
N LEU A 81 12.47 -0.12 -0.66
CA LEU A 81 12.05 -0.89 -1.84
C LEU A 81 12.54 -0.31 -3.18
N GLU A 82 13.13 0.89 -3.19
CA GLU A 82 13.50 1.58 -4.42
C GLU A 82 14.46 0.74 -5.28
N GLY A 83 14.07 0.51 -6.54
CA GLY A 83 14.85 -0.24 -7.52
C GLY A 83 14.96 -1.74 -7.23
N LYS A 84 14.26 -2.26 -6.22
CA LYS A 84 14.25 -3.69 -5.91
C LYS A 84 13.28 -4.41 -6.84
N ALA A 85 13.67 -5.62 -7.27
CA ALA A 85 12.76 -6.51 -7.96
C ALA A 85 11.85 -7.18 -6.93
N THR A 86 10.56 -6.90 -7.01
CA THR A 86 9.55 -7.48 -6.12
C THR A 86 8.47 -8.23 -6.89
N GLU A 87 8.03 -9.36 -6.34
CA GLU A 87 7.03 -10.21 -6.99
C GLU A 87 5.61 -9.86 -6.55
N HIS A 88 5.41 -9.54 -5.27
CA HIS A 88 4.09 -9.35 -4.67
C HIS A 88 3.87 -7.95 -4.09
N ILE A 89 4.80 -7.03 -4.34
CA ILE A 89 4.71 -5.63 -3.93
C ILE A 89 4.69 -4.77 -5.19
N VAL A 90 4.04 -3.61 -5.15
CA VAL A 90 4.14 -2.62 -6.22
C VAL A 90 5.62 -2.28 -6.48
N PRO A 91 6.09 -2.30 -7.74
CA PRO A 91 7.46 -1.88 -8.05
C PRO A 91 7.66 -0.40 -7.70
N ILE A 92 8.67 -0.08 -6.89
CA ILE A 92 9.07 1.31 -6.62
C ILE A 92 10.28 1.64 -7.48
N PHE A 93 10.11 2.56 -8.43
CA PHE A 93 11.17 2.92 -9.36
C PHE A 93 12.12 3.94 -8.75
N ARG A 94 11.56 5.00 -8.14
CA ARG A 94 12.30 6.13 -7.57
C ARG A 94 11.50 6.85 -6.49
N VAL A 95 12.21 7.39 -5.50
CA VAL A 95 11.66 8.31 -4.50
C VAL A 95 12.46 9.62 -4.52
N TRP A 96 11.77 10.75 -4.57
CA TRP A 96 12.39 12.08 -4.49
C TRP A 96 11.87 12.87 -3.31
N SER A 97 12.80 13.52 -2.60
CA SER A 97 12.45 14.59 -1.66
C SER A 97 12.23 15.90 -2.41
N MET A 98 11.13 16.58 -2.12
CA MET A 98 10.82 17.90 -2.68
C MET A 98 11.24 18.98 -1.68
N ASN A 99 12.54 19.11 -1.43
CA ASN A 99 13.09 19.88 -0.30
C ASN A 99 12.61 21.34 -0.21
N SER A 100 12.30 21.98 -1.34
CA SER A 100 11.78 23.36 -1.36
C SER A 100 10.41 23.50 -0.69
N THR A 101 9.71 22.38 -0.47
CA THR A 101 8.39 22.33 0.18
C THR A 101 8.48 22.34 1.71
N LYS A 102 9.69 22.36 2.27
CA LYS A 102 9.95 22.52 3.72
C LYS A 102 10.61 23.88 4.02
N PRO A 103 9.87 25.01 3.89
CA PRO A 103 10.44 26.34 4.12
C PRO A 103 10.79 26.61 5.59
N ARG A 104 10.24 25.82 6.52
CA ARG A 104 10.50 25.94 7.97
C ARG A 104 10.74 24.57 8.58
N LYS A 105 11.50 24.51 9.68
CA LYS A 105 11.90 23.26 10.35
C LYS A 105 10.69 22.40 10.76
N ASN A 106 9.59 23.03 11.17
CA ASN A 106 8.36 22.38 11.64
C ASN A 106 7.35 22.06 10.52
N TRP A 107 7.66 22.36 9.26
CA TRP A 107 6.77 22.01 8.15
C TRP A 107 7.00 20.58 7.70
N GLN A 108 5.92 19.91 7.31
CA GLN A 108 5.98 18.58 6.73
C GLN A 108 6.38 18.72 5.24
N PRO A 109 7.50 18.10 4.81
CA PRO A 109 7.89 18.10 3.40
C PRO A 109 6.95 17.22 2.57
N TRP A 110 6.89 17.52 1.28
CA TRP A 110 6.37 16.59 0.28
C TRP A 110 7.48 15.71 -0.30
N PHE A 111 7.07 14.51 -0.68
CA PHE A 111 7.87 13.55 -1.41
C PHE A 111 7.11 13.10 -2.64
N LEU A 112 7.84 12.69 -3.66
CA LEU A 112 7.32 12.09 -4.87
C LEU A 112 7.80 10.64 -4.96
N ILE A 113 6.87 9.71 -5.10
CA ILE A 113 7.14 8.29 -5.31
C ILE A 113 6.71 7.95 -6.74
N HIS A 114 7.65 7.50 -7.57
CA HIS A 114 7.36 6.91 -8.88
C HIS A 114 7.34 5.40 -8.76
N ARG A 115 6.19 4.81 -9.08
CA ARG A 115 5.91 3.39 -8.89
C ARG A 115 5.14 2.79 -10.07
N GLY A 116 5.10 1.46 -10.13
CA GLY A 116 4.32 0.72 -11.12
C GLY A 116 2.84 1.07 -11.06
N TYR A 117 2.17 1.05 -12.21
CA TYR A 117 0.72 1.09 -12.27
C TYR A 117 0.13 -0.27 -11.92
N LEU A 118 -0.90 -0.26 -11.07
CA LEU A 118 -1.68 -1.43 -10.71
C LEU A 118 -3.17 -1.12 -10.91
N GLU A 119 -3.93 -2.15 -11.21
CA GLU A 119 -5.37 -2.08 -11.44
C GLU A 119 -6.12 -2.43 -10.14
N PRO A 120 -7.26 -1.77 -9.85
CA PRO A 120 -8.11 -2.17 -8.74
C PRO A 120 -8.52 -3.64 -8.83
N VAL A 121 -8.62 -4.30 -7.68
CA VAL A 121 -9.18 -5.66 -7.61
C VAL A 121 -10.65 -5.66 -8.07
N GLY A 122 -11.05 -6.71 -8.80
CA GLY A 122 -12.44 -6.88 -9.25
C GLY A 122 -13.39 -7.17 -8.08
N GLY A 123 -14.70 -6.92 -8.26
CA GLY A 123 -15.68 -6.97 -7.16
C GLY A 123 -15.66 -8.24 -6.30
N LYS A 124 -15.51 -9.42 -6.91
CA LYS A 124 -15.42 -10.70 -6.17
C LYS A 124 -14.15 -10.83 -5.32
N ASP A 125 -13.02 -10.27 -5.78
CA ASP A 125 -11.79 -10.25 -4.99
C ASP A 125 -11.86 -9.20 -3.90
N LYS A 126 -12.42 -8.03 -4.21
CA LYS A 126 -12.62 -6.96 -3.24
C LYS A 126 -13.46 -7.44 -2.05
N GLU A 127 -14.62 -8.06 -2.31
CA GLU A 127 -15.47 -8.64 -1.27
C GLU A 127 -14.69 -9.69 -0.45
N ALA A 128 -13.92 -10.56 -1.11
CA ALA A 128 -13.16 -11.58 -0.41
C ALA A 128 -12.06 -11.00 0.49
N LEU A 129 -11.37 -9.95 0.03
CA LEU A 129 -10.36 -9.23 0.79
C LEU A 129 -10.96 -8.48 1.98
N GLU A 130 -12.15 -7.89 1.83
CA GLU A 130 -12.87 -7.22 2.91
C GLU A 130 -13.26 -8.21 4.01
N ARG A 131 -13.76 -9.40 3.66
CA ARG A 131 -14.04 -10.45 4.65
C ARG A 131 -12.78 -10.96 5.34
N LEU A 132 -11.69 -11.17 4.59
CA LEU A 132 -10.39 -11.55 5.18
C LEU A 132 -9.88 -10.48 6.14
N PHE A 133 -10.07 -9.20 5.83
CA PHE A 133 -9.71 -8.10 6.72
C PHE A 133 -10.52 -8.10 8.02
N MET A 134 -11.83 -8.35 7.94
CA MET A 134 -12.67 -8.51 9.14
C MET A 134 -12.16 -9.67 10.02
N LEU A 135 -11.96 -10.85 9.43
CA LEU A 135 -11.42 -12.02 10.15
C LEU A 135 -10.04 -11.73 10.76
N HIS A 136 -9.15 -11.05 10.03
CA HIS A 136 -7.84 -10.64 10.53
C HIS A 136 -7.95 -9.79 11.79
N SER A 137 -8.88 -8.82 11.77
CA SER A 137 -9.08 -7.85 12.84
C SER A 137 -9.77 -8.45 14.07
N ASP A 138 -10.76 -9.32 13.85
CA ASP A 138 -11.60 -9.87 14.91
C ASP A 138 -10.94 -11.07 15.62
N GLU A 139 -10.23 -11.91 14.87
CA GLU A 139 -9.74 -13.21 15.35
C GLU A 139 -8.23 -13.24 15.69
N ASP A 140 -7.57 -12.07 15.68
CA ASP A 140 -6.13 -11.90 15.94
C ASP A 140 -5.30 -12.90 15.10
N LEU A 141 -5.53 -12.88 13.78
CA LEU A 141 -4.89 -13.80 12.84
C LEU A 141 -3.65 -13.16 12.24
N ASP A 142 -2.50 -13.81 12.30
CA ASP A 142 -1.30 -13.30 11.62
C ASP A 142 -1.40 -13.52 10.10
N LEU A 143 -1.02 -12.51 9.31
CA LEU A 143 -0.91 -12.60 7.85
C LEU A 143 0.37 -13.34 7.43
N TRP A 144 1.33 -13.54 8.33
CA TRP A 144 2.52 -14.34 8.09
C TRP A 144 2.19 -15.84 8.14
N LEU A 145 2.14 -16.49 6.96
CA LEU A 145 1.83 -17.92 6.82
C LEU A 145 3.00 -18.70 6.19
N PRO A 146 4.08 -19.00 6.94
CA PRO A 146 5.32 -19.52 6.39
C PRO A 146 5.11 -20.97 5.94
N ARG A 147 5.33 -21.28 4.66
CA ARG A 147 5.02 -22.61 4.06
C ARG A 147 5.64 -23.81 4.80
N GLY A 148 6.72 -23.63 5.55
CA GLY A 148 7.40 -24.67 6.34
C GLY A 148 7.25 -24.50 7.85
N GLY A 149 7.46 -25.59 8.59
CA GLY A 149 7.46 -25.62 10.06
C GLY A 149 6.09 -25.89 10.70
N ALA A 150 6.10 -26.33 11.96
CA ALA A 150 4.89 -26.66 12.72
C ALA A 150 4.05 -25.40 13.05
N SER A 151 4.69 -24.28 13.41
CA SER A 151 4.02 -23.01 13.69
C SER A 151 3.27 -22.46 12.47
N GLY A 152 3.88 -22.52 11.28
CA GLY A 152 3.23 -22.13 10.03
C GLY A 152 2.05 -23.04 9.64
N ARG A 153 2.11 -24.32 10.00
CA ARG A 153 0.98 -25.25 9.78
C ARG A 153 -0.21 -24.86 10.66
N GLY A 154 0.00 -24.60 11.95
CA GLY A 154 -1.06 -24.22 12.87
C GLY A 154 -1.80 -22.95 12.45
N MET A 155 -1.07 -21.89 12.09
CA MET A 155 -1.70 -20.63 11.65
C MET A 155 -2.50 -20.80 10.35
N ARG A 156 -1.99 -21.58 9.38
CA ARG A 156 -2.76 -21.90 8.15
C ARG A 156 -4.02 -22.71 8.44
N GLU A 157 -3.97 -23.62 9.40
CA GLU A 157 -5.14 -24.40 9.79
C GLU A 157 -6.19 -23.54 10.48
N LYS A 158 -5.76 -22.60 11.36
CA LYS A 158 -6.65 -21.59 11.95
C LYS A 158 -7.34 -20.76 10.85
N TRP A 159 -6.56 -20.16 9.94
CA TRP A 159 -7.12 -19.43 8.79
C TRP A 159 -8.10 -20.26 7.94
N ARG A 160 -7.78 -21.52 7.66
CA ARG A 160 -8.68 -22.39 6.90
C ARG A 160 -9.98 -22.68 7.64
N ALA A 161 -9.94 -22.81 8.95
CA ALA A 161 -11.14 -23.02 9.76
C ALA A 161 -12.03 -21.77 9.69
N GLU A 162 -11.47 -20.59 9.96
CA GLU A 162 -12.21 -19.32 9.93
C GLU A 162 -12.79 -19.01 8.54
N VAL A 163 -11.99 -19.14 7.49
CA VAL A 163 -12.46 -18.90 6.12
C VAL A 163 -13.52 -19.92 5.70
N ARG A 164 -13.48 -21.17 6.19
CA ARG A 164 -14.56 -22.12 5.90
C ARG A 164 -15.84 -21.78 6.63
N SER A 165 -15.73 -21.29 7.87
CA SER A 165 -16.86 -20.83 8.67
C SER A 165 -17.53 -19.62 8.02
N GLU A 166 -16.76 -18.60 7.66
CA GLU A 166 -17.24 -17.35 7.02
C GLU A 166 -17.95 -17.59 5.68
N TYR A 167 -17.51 -18.61 4.93
CA TYR A 167 -18.06 -18.97 3.62
C TYR A 167 -18.82 -20.29 3.65
N GLU A 168 -19.53 -20.61 4.75
CA GLU A 168 -20.34 -21.81 4.85
C GLU A 168 -21.31 -21.94 3.67
N GLY A 169 -21.36 -23.13 3.05
CA GLY A 169 -22.14 -23.38 1.84
C GLY A 169 -21.55 -22.80 0.54
N GLN A 170 -20.41 -22.10 0.58
CA GLN A 170 -19.76 -21.46 -0.58
C GLN A 170 -18.30 -21.92 -0.77
N PRO A 171 -18.04 -23.21 -1.05
CA PRO A 171 -16.68 -23.76 -1.09
C PRO A 171 -15.77 -23.13 -2.16
N GLN A 172 -16.35 -22.63 -3.27
CA GLN A 172 -15.57 -21.94 -4.30
C GLN A 172 -15.08 -20.56 -3.83
N SER A 173 -15.91 -19.81 -3.11
CA SER A 173 -15.56 -18.52 -2.51
C SER A 173 -14.51 -18.69 -1.42
N ALA A 174 -14.69 -19.68 -0.54
CA ALA A 174 -13.69 -20.04 0.48
C ALA A 174 -12.33 -20.37 -0.15
N ARG A 175 -12.31 -21.18 -1.22
CA ARG A 175 -11.08 -21.51 -1.95
C ARG A 175 -10.44 -20.25 -2.55
N ARG A 176 -11.23 -19.35 -3.13
CA ARG A 176 -10.74 -18.09 -3.69
C ARG A 176 -10.10 -17.21 -2.62
N ALA A 177 -10.76 -17.03 -1.47
CA ALA A 177 -10.24 -16.27 -0.35
C ALA A 177 -8.89 -16.82 0.14
N MET A 178 -8.77 -18.15 0.28
CA MET A 178 -7.49 -18.78 0.65
C MET A 178 -6.37 -18.53 -0.38
N LEU A 179 -6.68 -18.50 -1.68
CA LEU A 179 -5.69 -18.19 -2.72
C LEU A 179 -5.21 -16.72 -2.68
N LEU A 180 -6.10 -15.80 -2.28
CA LEU A 180 -5.72 -14.40 -2.07
C LEU A 180 -4.88 -14.26 -0.80
N LEU A 181 -5.27 -14.92 0.29
CA LEU A 181 -4.52 -14.94 1.54
C LEU A 181 -3.11 -15.50 1.37
N ASP A 182 -2.95 -16.56 0.57
CA ASP A 182 -1.62 -17.10 0.24
C ASP A 182 -0.77 -16.02 -0.46
N GLN A 183 -1.30 -15.27 -1.43
CA GLN A 183 -0.57 -14.18 -2.09
C GLN A 183 -0.25 -13.02 -1.14
N ILE A 184 -1.16 -12.66 -0.23
CA ILE A 184 -0.92 -11.64 0.80
C ILE A 184 0.22 -12.07 1.72
N SER A 185 0.19 -13.31 2.20
CA SER A 185 1.25 -13.86 3.05
C SER A 185 2.62 -13.83 2.35
N GLU A 186 2.67 -14.13 1.06
CA GLU A 186 3.89 -14.00 0.28
C GLU A 186 4.39 -12.56 0.19
N ALA A 187 3.49 -11.59 0.00
CA ALA A 187 3.81 -10.16 -0.01
C ALA A 187 4.32 -9.66 1.35
N VAL A 188 3.67 -10.04 2.45
CA VAL A 188 4.09 -9.70 3.82
C VAL A 188 5.47 -10.28 4.13
N ARG A 189 5.71 -11.53 3.74
CA ARG A 189 7.02 -12.17 3.87
C ARG A 189 8.09 -11.46 3.04
N GLU A 190 7.73 -10.98 1.86
CA GLU A 190 8.63 -10.20 1.01
C GLU A 190 8.98 -8.84 1.66
N LEU A 191 8.00 -8.11 2.19
CA LEU A 191 8.23 -6.84 2.90
C LEU A 191 9.14 -7.00 4.12
N ARG A 192 8.93 -8.04 4.92
CA ARG A 192 9.79 -8.30 6.09
C ARG A 192 11.24 -8.63 5.74
N ARG A 193 11.53 -9.15 4.53
CA ARG A 193 12.93 -9.31 4.05
C ARG A 193 13.65 -7.97 3.89
N TYR A 194 12.90 -6.88 3.72
CA TYR A 194 13.39 -5.51 3.67
C TYR A 194 13.25 -4.77 5.00
N GLY A 195 12.90 -5.48 6.09
CA GLY A 195 12.71 -4.88 7.42
C GLY A 195 11.45 -4.04 7.56
N ILE A 196 10.44 -4.26 6.70
CA ILE A 196 9.17 -3.56 6.75
C ILE A 196 8.12 -4.47 7.38
N ASP A 197 7.57 -4.06 8.51
CA ASP A 197 6.39 -4.67 9.13
C ASP A 197 5.13 -3.94 8.67
N TRP A 198 4.32 -4.63 7.87
CA TRP A 198 3.13 -4.05 7.25
C TRP A 198 1.88 -4.43 8.02
N HIS A 199 1.11 -3.42 8.40
CA HIS A 199 -0.09 -3.54 9.23
C HIS A 199 -1.35 -2.96 8.56
N ASP A 200 -1.19 -2.29 7.42
CA ASP A 200 -2.29 -1.58 6.75
C ASP A 200 -3.05 -2.49 5.78
N PHE A 201 -3.41 -3.69 6.25
CA PHE A 201 -4.14 -4.66 5.46
C PHE A 201 -5.58 -4.20 5.29
N HIS A 202 -5.98 -3.89 4.06
CA HIS A 202 -7.38 -3.73 3.65
C HIS A 202 -7.48 -3.81 2.12
N SER A 203 -8.70 -3.95 1.59
CA SER A 203 -8.93 -4.18 0.16
C SER A 203 -8.40 -3.06 -0.74
N ASP A 204 -8.49 -1.79 -0.31
CA ASP A 204 -7.99 -0.65 -1.11
C ASP A 204 -6.45 -0.58 -1.22
N ASN A 205 -5.72 -1.29 -0.35
CA ASN A 205 -4.25 -1.42 -0.42
C ASN A 205 -3.81 -2.65 -1.22
N MET A 206 -4.74 -3.40 -1.79
CA MET A 206 -4.47 -4.57 -2.62
C MET A 206 -4.94 -4.31 -4.05
N MET A 207 -4.05 -4.53 -5.00
CA MET A 207 -4.31 -4.29 -6.43
C MET A 207 -3.76 -5.43 -7.29
N ARG A 208 -4.08 -5.44 -8.58
CA ARG A 208 -3.56 -6.41 -9.54
C ARG A 208 -2.54 -5.78 -10.48
N ASP A 209 -1.50 -6.52 -10.83
CA ASP A 209 -0.67 -6.16 -11.97
C ASP A 209 -1.32 -6.57 -13.30
N THR A 210 -0.68 -6.22 -14.41
CA THR A 210 -1.14 -6.53 -15.77
C THR A 210 -1.17 -8.04 -16.08
N ARG A 211 -0.55 -8.87 -15.23
CA ARG A 211 -0.61 -10.34 -15.32
C ARG A 211 -1.73 -10.92 -14.44
N GLY A 212 -2.47 -10.06 -13.75
CA GLY A 212 -3.53 -10.44 -12.84
C GLY A 212 -3.04 -10.95 -11.49
N HIS A 213 -1.77 -10.76 -11.11
CA HIS A 213 -1.28 -11.15 -9.78
C HIS A 213 -1.62 -10.09 -8.74
N LEU A 214 -2.01 -10.52 -7.53
CA LEU A 214 -2.30 -9.61 -6.43
C LEU A 214 -0.99 -9.02 -5.88
N ARG A 215 -0.98 -7.71 -5.62
CA ARG A 215 0.15 -6.97 -5.06
C ARG A 215 -0.30 -6.01 -3.97
N ILE A 216 0.57 -5.77 -2.99
CA ILE A 216 0.43 -4.66 -2.04
C ILE A 216 0.74 -3.35 -2.77
N ALA A 217 -0.22 -2.43 -2.79
CA ALA A 217 -0.14 -1.14 -3.48
C ALA A 217 0.28 0.01 -2.55
N ASP A 218 0.05 -0.11 -1.24
CA ASP A 218 0.50 0.85 -0.24
C ASP A 218 1.31 0.13 0.84
N VAL A 219 2.55 0.59 1.04
CA VAL A 219 3.55 -0.04 1.90
C VAL A 219 3.83 0.79 3.16
N ALA A 220 2.99 1.80 3.43
CA ALA A 220 3.06 2.54 4.68
C ALA A 220 2.96 1.58 5.88
N SER A 221 3.99 1.56 6.72
CA SER A 221 4.00 0.84 7.99
C SER A 221 3.71 1.83 9.12
N ALA A 222 2.65 1.64 9.90
CA ALA A 222 2.61 2.30 11.20
C ALA A 222 3.65 1.61 12.09
N SER A 223 4.61 2.38 12.62
CA SER A 223 5.53 1.91 13.66
C SER A 223 4.88 1.99 15.04
#